data_AF-A0AAU2EAB5-F1
#
_entry.id   AF-A0AAU2EAB5-F1
#
_cell.length_a   1.000
_cell.length_b   1.000
_cell.length_c   1.000
_cell.angle_alpha   90.00
_cell.angle_beta   90.00
_cell.angle_gamma   90.00
#
_symmetry.space_group_name_H-M   'P 1'
#
loop_
_entity.id
_entity.type
_entity.pdbx_description
1 polymer ?
#
loop_
_entity_poly.entity_id
_entity_poly.type
_entity_poly.pdbx_seq_one_letter_code
_entity_poly.pdbx_strand_id
1 'polypeptide(L)'
;MNITTSGVRRAGDSMGELSGQTKSRLSGALDSSETAGALDAGWSSAATLRECAGDWERHMVVLADRLQRLSEQLHSSADEYDAADAEADARMRTAMIDLGRVRPA
;
A
#
# COMPACT_ATOMS: atom_id res chain seq x y z
N MET A 1 -1.51 13.72 18.29
CA MET A 1 -1.37 13.21 16.91
C MET A 1 -2.79 13.01 16.39
N ASN A 2 -3.29 13.91 15.55
CA ASN A 2 -4.62 13.76 14.93
C ASN A 2 -4.45 13.00 13.62
N ILE A 3 -5.14 11.87 13.47
CA ILE A 3 -5.21 11.13 12.22
C ILE A 3 -6.23 11.85 11.34
N THR A 4 -5.78 12.45 10.24
CA THR A 4 -6.65 13.09 9.24
C THR A 4 -6.79 12.18 8.03
N THR A 5 -7.94 12.23 7.34
CA THR A 5 -8.15 11.47 6.08
C THR A 5 -7.07 11.81 5.04
N SER A 6 -6.67 13.08 4.95
CA SER A 6 -5.54 13.53 4.13
C SER A 6 -4.17 12.92 4.52
N GLY A 7 -3.93 12.69 5.81
CA GLY A 7 -2.71 12.05 6.30
C GLY A 7 -2.70 10.56 6.02
N VAL A 8 -3.86 9.89 6.19
CA VAL A 8 -4.06 8.48 5.84
C VAL A 8 -3.88 8.25 4.34
N ARG A 9 -4.45 9.12 3.51
CA ARG A 9 -4.32 9.07 2.05
C ARG A 9 -2.87 9.18 1.60
N ARG A 10 -2.13 10.17 2.13
CA ARG A 10 -0.69 10.35 1.85
C ARG A 10 0.17 9.15 2.30
N ALA A 11 -0.18 8.54 3.42
CA ALA A 11 0.49 7.31 3.87
C ALA A 11 0.22 6.15 2.90
N GLY A 12 -1.02 6.02 2.42
CA GLY A 12 -1.39 5.12 1.33
C GLY A 12 -0.54 5.36 0.08
N ASP A 13 -0.50 6.59 -0.45
CA ASP A 13 0.30 6.96 -1.63
C ASP A 13 1.77 6.54 -1.48
N SER A 14 2.38 6.89 -0.34
CA SER A 14 3.79 6.60 -0.06
C SER A 14 4.06 5.09 -0.01
N MET A 15 3.15 4.32 0.59
CA MET A 15 3.26 2.86 0.67
C MET A 15 3.03 2.18 -0.68
N GLY A 16 2.09 2.68 -1.48
CA GLY A 16 1.85 2.21 -2.84
C GLY A 16 3.07 2.45 -3.74
N GLU A 17 3.66 3.64 -3.67
CA GLU A 17 4.85 3.99 -4.44
C GLU A 17 6.06 3.12 -4.03
N LEU A 18 6.34 3.02 -2.73
CA LEU A 18 7.45 2.22 -2.21
C LEU A 18 7.31 0.74 -2.55
N SER A 19 6.09 0.18 -2.48
CA SER A 19 5.84 -1.21 -2.83
C SER A 19 6.03 -1.45 -4.33
N GLY A 20 5.56 -0.55 -5.19
CA GLY A 20 5.80 -0.59 -6.64
C GLY A 20 7.29 -0.51 -6.99
N GLN A 21 8.03 0.43 -6.41
CA GLN A 21 9.48 0.55 -6.60
C GLN A 21 10.22 -0.69 -6.12
N THR A 22 9.82 -1.24 -4.97
CA THR A 22 10.41 -2.46 -4.41
C THR A 22 10.19 -3.64 -5.36
N LYS A 23 8.96 -3.85 -5.84
CA LYS A 23 8.65 -4.91 -6.81
C LYS A 23 9.45 -4.76 -8.11
N SER A 24 9.55 -3.54 -8.64
CA SER A 24 10.32 -3.27 -9.86
C SER A 24 11.82 -3.52 -9.68
N ARG A 25 12.38 -3.21 -8.51
CA ARG A 25 13.80 -3.44 -8.21
C ARG A 25 14.12 -4.89 -7.93
N LEU A 26 13.19 -5.62 -7.32
CA LEU A 26 13.35 -7.04 -6.99
C LEU A 26 13.25 -7.93 -8.22
N SER A 27 12.34 -7.60 -9.14
CA SER A 27 12.14 -8.33 -10.40
C SER A 27 13.45 -8.39 -11.17
N GLY A 28 14.09 -9.57 -11.18
CA GLY A 28 15.35 -9.81 -11.88
C GLY A 28 16.60 -9.29 -11.17
N ALA A 29 16.49 -8.87 -9.90
CA ALA A 29 17.64 -8.44 -9.10
C ALA A 29 18.70 -9.54 -8.95
N LEU A 30 18.26 -10.80 -9.00
CA LEU A 30 19.07 -11.97 -8.73
C LEU A 30 19.37 -12.82 -9.97
N ASP A 31 18.95 -12.38 -11.17
CA ASP A 31 19.28 -13.04 -12.46
C ASP A 31 20.80 -13.22 -12.64
N SER A 32 21.58 -12.24 -12.19
CA SER A 32 23.05 -12.28 -12.19
C SER A 32 23.60 -13.36 -11.25
N SER A 33 22.95 -13.56 -10.10
CA SER A 33 23.34 -14.58 -9.10
C SER A 33 22.96 -15.98 -9.57
N GLU A 34 21.84 -16.12 -10.28
CA GLU A 34 21.43 -17.36 -10.93
C GLU A 34 22.46 -17.79 -11.99
N THR A 35 22.93 -16.83 -12.79
CA THR A 35 23.98 -17.04 -13.80
C THR A 35 25.32 -17.43 -13.17
N ALA A 36 25.74 -16.76 -12.09
CA ALA A 36 27.00 -17.04 -11.41
C ALA A 36 27.04 -18.46 -10.82
N GLY A 37 25.97 -18.90 -10.15
CA GLY A 37 25.93 -20.27 -9.62
C GLY A 37 25.90 -21.36 -10.71
N ALA A 38 25.63 -21.01 -11.98
CA ALA A 38 25.58 -21.97 -13.09
C ALA A 38 26.97 -22.35 -13.55
N LEU A 39 27.87 -21.38 -13.46
CA LEU A 39 29.26 -21.48 -13.86
C LEU A 39 30.09 -22.27 -12.83
N ASP A 40 29.61 -22.37 -11.59
CA ASP A 40 30.33 -23.00 -10.46
C ASP A 40 29.64 -24.27 -9.91
N ALA A 41 28.99 -25.02 -10.81
CA ALA A 41 28.15 -26.20 -10.52
C ALA A 41 28.84 -27.35 -9.73
N GLY A 42 30.14 -27.25 -9.44
CA GLY A 42 30.88 -28.20 -8.62
C GLY A 42 30.75 -28.01 -7.10
N TRP A 43 30.24 -26.86 -6.64
CA TRP A 43 30.15 -26.54 -5.21
C TRP A 43 28.71 -26.65 -4.71
N SER A 44 28.46 -27.50 -3.71
CA SER A 44 27.13 -27.69 -3.10
C SER A 44 26.54 -26.38 -2.54
N SER A 45 27.40 -25.47 -2.05
CA SER A 45 27.01 -24.15 -1.57
C SER A 45 26.40 -23.25 -2.64
N ALA A 46 26.80 -23.39 -3.91
CA ALA A 46 26.27 -22.59 -5.01
C ALA A 46 24.79 -22.90 -5.26
N ALA A 47 24.39 -24.17 -5.18
CA ALA A 47 22.99 -24.58 -5.31
C ALA A 47 22.13 -24.01 -4.15
N THR A 48 22.62 -24.12 -2.91
CA THR A 48 21.91 -23.59 -1.74
C THR A 48 21.78 -22.07 -1.77
N LEU A 49 22.80 -21.35 -2.24
CA LEU A 49 22.75 -19.89 -2.39
C LEU A 49 21.71 -19.44 -3.42
N ARG A 50 21.58 -20.17 -4.54
CA ARG A 50 20.55 -19.91 -5.56
C ARG A 50 19.14 -20.13 -5.05
N GLU A 51 18.93 -21.21 -4.31
CA GLU A 51 17.64 -21.49 -3.68
C GLU A 51 17.26 -20.39 -2.69
N CYS A 52 18.20 -20.00 -1.82
CA CYS A 52 18.01 -18.91 -0.86
C CYS A 52 17.72 -17.57 -1.56
N ALA A 53 18.44 -17.26 -2.65
CA ALA A 53 18.20 -16.08 -3.47
C ALA A 53 16.78 -16.06 -4.04
N GLY A 54 16.34 -17.17 -4.64
CA GLY A 54 14.98 -17.29 -5.19
C GLY A 54 13.89 -17.22 -4.11
N ASP A 55 14.10 -17.83 -2.95
CA ASP A 55 13.18 -17.73 -1.80
C ASP A 55 13.07 -16.31 -1.29
N TRP A 56 14.21 -15.60 -1.17
CA TRP A 56 14.24 -14.21 -0.76
C TRP A 56 13.48 -13.32 -1.74
N GLU A 57 13.70 -13.46 -3.05
CA GLU A 57 13.00 -12.67 -4.07
C GLU A 57 11.49 -12.91 -4.00
N ARG A 58 11.06 -14.17 -3.95
CA ARG A 58 9.65 -14.54 -3.78
C ARG A 58 9.05 -13.90 -2.53
N HIS A 59 9.74 -13.99 -1.39
CA HIS A 59 9.26 -13.42 -0.13
C HIS A 59 9.09 -11.90 -0.21
N MET A 60 10.07 -11.21 -0.81
CA MET A 60 10.05 -9.77 -0.94
C MET A 60 8.96 -9.29 -1.92
N VAL A 61 8.70 -10.03 -3.00
CA VAL A 61 7.56 -9.76 -3.91
C VAL A 61 6.22 -9.90 -3.17
N VAL A 62 6.06 -10.95 -2.35
CA VAL A 62 4.85 -11.14 -1.53
C VAL A 62 4.69 -10.01 -0.52
N LEU A 63 5.78 -9.53 0.09
CA LEU A 63 5.73 -8.42 1.02
C LEU A 63 5.32 -7.12 0.31
N ALA A 64 5.86 -6.84 -0.87
CA ALA A 64 5.46 -5.69 -1.69
C ALA A 64 3.96 -5.72 -2.03
N ASP A 65 3.45 -6.88 -2.44
CA ASP A 65 2.02 -7.08 -2.74
C ASP A 65 1.12 -6.87 -1.51
N ARG A 66 1.57 -7.28 -0.32
CA ARG A 66 0.86 -6.99 0.94
C ARG A 66 0.85 -5.50 1.28
N LEU A 67 1.97 -4.80 1.08
CA LEU A 67 2.04 -3.36 1.31
C LEU A 67 1.14 -2.58 0.34
N GLN A 68 1.04 -3.03 -0.91
CA GLN A 68 0.13 -2.45 -1.88
C GLN A 68 -1.33 -2.61 -1.45
N ARG A 69 -1.77 -3.82 -1.09
CA ARG A 69 -3.13 -4.03 -0.55
C ARG A 69 -3.42 -3.17 0.67
N LEU A 70 -2.45 -3.02 1.57
CA LEU A 70 -2.61 -2.16 2.75
C LEU A 70 -2.76 -0.68 2.34
N SER A 71 -2.04 -0.23 1.32
CA SER A 71 -2.20 1.14 0.78
C SER A 71 -3.60 1.38 0.23
N GLU A 72 -4.17 0.39 -0.46
CA GLU A 72 -5.54 0.44 -1.01
C GLU A 72 -6.57 0.51 0.12
N GLN A 73 -6.37 -0.26 1.20
CA GLN A 73 -7.22 -0.20 2.38
C GLN A 73 -7.17 1.15 3.10
N LEU A 74 -5.98 1.77 3.20
CA LEU A 74 -5.85 3.11 3.75
C LEU A 74 -6.59 4.14 2.89
N HIS A 75 -6.50 4.04 1.57
CA HIS A 75 -7.27 4.87 0.65
C HIS A 75 -8.78 4.72 0.85
N SER A 76 -9.27 3.48 0.81
CA SER A 76 -10.70 3.17 1.02
C SER A 76 -11.20 3.73 2.35
N SER A 77 -10.43 3.54 3.42
CA SER A 77 -10.78 4.06 4.74
C SER A 77 -10.86 5.59 4.76
N ALA A 78 -9.90 6.29 4.12
CA ALA A 78 -9.95 7.75 4.03
C ALA A 78 -11.18 8.24 3.26
N ASP A 79 -11.54 7.56 2.17
CA ASP A 79 -12.72 7.90 1.36
C ASP A 79 -14.03 7.63 2.11
N GLU A 80 -14.11 6.52 2.85
CA GLU A 80 -15.24 6.21 3.73
C GLU A 80 -15.44 7.26 4.82
N TYR A 81 -14.35 7.74 5.44
CA TYR A 81 -14.43 8.82 6.43
C TYR A 81 -14.87 10.14 5.80
N ASP A 82 -14.32 10.52 4.64
CA ASP A 82 -14.74 11.74 3.94
C ASP A 82 -16.24 11.68 3.56
N ALA A 83 -16.74 10.50 3.16
CA ALA A 83 -18.15 10.29 2.86
C ALA A 83 -19.04 10.40 4.10
N ALA A 84 -18.62 9.80 5.22
CA ALA A 84 -19.34 9.88 6.49
C ALA A 84 -19.42 11.32 7.02
N ASP A 85 -18.32 12.08 6.91
CA ASP A 85 -18.29 13.50 7.31
C ASP A 85 -19.21 14.35 6.41
N ALA A 86 -19.21 14.10 5.11
CA ALA A 86 -20.12 14.79 4.18
C ALA A 86 -21.59 14.48 4.48
N GLU A 87 -21.92 13.23 4.81
CA GLU A 87 -23.25 12.84 5.22
C GLU A 87 -23.65 13.51 6.55
N ALA A 88 -22.76 13.56 7.52
CA ALA A 88 -22.99 14.21 8.79
C ALA A 88 -23.26 15.72 8.63
N ASP A 89 -22.47 16.42 7.80
CA ASP A 89 -22.70 17.84 7.49
C ASP A 89 -24.05 18.05 6.78
N ALA A 90 -24.40 17.20 5.81
CA ALA A 90 -25.68 17.27 5.12
C ALA A 90 -26.86 17.08 6.09
N ARG A 91 -26.80 16.06 6.97
CA ARG A 91 -27.83 15.82 8.00
C ARG A 91 -27.92 16.98 8.98
N MET A 92 -26.79 17.56 9.38
CA MET A 92 -26.74 18.71 10.28
C MET A 92 -27.39 19.95 9.65
N ARG A 93 -27.10 20.24 8.38
CA ARG A 93 -27.74 21.34 7.64
C ARG A 93 -29.25 21.14 7.52
N THR A 94 -29.70 19.94 7.18
CA THR A 94 -31.13 19.61 7.14
C THR A 94 -31.79 19.82 8.50
N ALA A 95 -31.19 19.30 9.57
CA ALA A 95 -31.70 19.51 10.92
C ALA A 95 -31.76 21.00 11.31
N MET A 96 -30.77 21.81 10.90
CA MET A 96 -30.78 23.25 11.14
C MET A 96 -31.88 24.00 10.37
N ILE A 97 -32.20 23.55 9.15
CA ILE A 97 -33.33 24.08 8.36
C ILE A 97 -34.64 23.72 9.05
N ASP A 98 -34.81 22.45 9.44
CA ASP A 98 -36.02 21.94 10.11
C ASP A 98 -36.28 22.61 11.46
N LEU A 99 -35.21 22.94 12.21
CA LEU A 99 -35.28 23.65 13.49
C LEU A 99 -35.61 25.16 13.36
N GLY A 100 -35.94 25.65 12.17
CA GLY A 100 -36.58 26.95 12.00
C GLY A 100 -35.66 28.17 12.07
N ARG A 101 -34.35 28.02 11.77
CA ARG A 101 -33.41 29.16 11.68
C ARG A 101 -33.42 29.91 10.34
N VAL A 102 -34.29 29.54 9.40
CA VAL A 102 -34.58 30.37 8.21
C VAL A 102 -36.09 30.59 8.15
N ARG A 103 -36.57 31.73 8.66
CA ARG A 103 -37.84 32.29 8.18
C ARG A 103 -37.60 32.77 6.76
N PRO A 104 -38.33 32.29 5.74
CA PRO A 104 -38.39 33.01 4.48
C PRO A 104 -38.97 34.41 4.75
N ALA A 105 -38.24 35.44 4.34
CA ALA A 105 -38.74 36.81 4.24
C ALA A 105 -39.46 36.99 2.90
#